data_AF-A0A3D0LSF6-F1
#
_entry.id   AF-A0A3D0LSF6-F1
#
_cell.length_a   1.000
_cell.length_b   1.000
_cell.length_c   1.000
_cell.angle_alpha   90.00
_cell.angle_beta   90.00
_cell.angle_gamma   90.00
#
_symmetry.space_group_name_H-M   'P 1'
#
loop_
_entity.id
_entity.type
_entity.pdbx_description
1 polymer ?
#
loop_
_entity_poly.entity_id
_entity_poly.type
_entity_poly.pdbx_seq_one_letter_code
_entity_poly.pdbx_strand_id
1 'polypeptide(L)'
;KEGFLRSERSLIQTIGRAARHVNGAAILYANTRTKSIQRAIEETERRRAKQIAHNAVCGITPKSVRKRVKDIIDGVYDTESARQEMKAAQTLAAYHAMDEKTALKEMKRLEKAMLACAKNLEFEQAAALRDQMKELKQAYYGVELHD
;
A
#
# COMPACT_ATOMS: atom_id res chain seq x y z
N LYS A 1 21.24 -20.62 -8.01
CA LYS A 1 21.94 -20.30 -9.29
C LYS A 1 21.60 -18.88 -9.69
N GLU A 2 22.55 -18.12 -10.23
CA GLU A 2 22.27 -16.78 -10.75
C GLU A 2 21.35 -16.91 -11.98
N GLY A 3 20.24 -16.19 -11.98
CA GLY A 3 19.29 -16.13 -13.09
C GLY A 3 18.86 -14.69 -13.31
N PHE A 4 18.06 -14.42 -14.34
CA PHE A 4 17.69 -13.06 -14.74
C PHE A 4 17.19 -12.17 -13.56
N LEU A 5 16.28 -12.70 -12.74
CA LEU A 5 15.70 -11.99 -11.58
C LEU A 5 16.67 -11.78 -10.40
N ARG A 6 17.84 -12.41 -10.44
CA ARG A 6 18.91 -12.31 -9.43
C ARG A 6 20.24 -11.86 -10.04
N SER A 7 20.18 -11.32 -11.25
CA SER A 7 21.31 -10.63 -11.85
C SER A 7 21.59 -9.34 -11.09
N GLU A 8 22.82 -8.86 -11.18
CA GLU A 8 23.26 -7.58 -10.62
C GLU A 8 22.29 -6.42 -10.92
N ARG A 9 21.89 -6.26 -12.19
CA ARG A 9 20.97 -5.18 -12.62
C ARG A 9 19.62 -5.27 -11.93
N SER A 10 19.04 -6.47 -11.88
CA SER A 10 17.73 -6.72 -11.25
C SER A 10 17.77 -6.45 -9.74
N LEU A 11 18.87 -6.83 -9.07
CA LEU A 11 19.06 -6.56 -7.65
C LEU A 11 19.19 -5.06 -7.39
N ILE A 12 20.02 -4.33 -8.15
CA ILE A 12 20.18 -2.88 -8.02
C ILE A 12 18.83 -2.16 -8.22
N GLN A 13 18.05 -2.55 -9.21
CA GLN A 13 16.72 -1.97 -9.46
C GLN A 13 15.75 -2.22 -8.29
N THR A 14 15.77 -3.44 -7.73
CA THR A 14 14.91 -3.81 -6.60
C THR A 14 15.29 -3.04 -5.33
N ILE A 15 16.58 -2.94 -5.03
CA ILE A 15 17.13 -2.15 -3.90
C ILE A 15 16.75 -0.67 -4.08
N GLY A 16 16.83 -0.14 -5.30
CA GLY A 16 16.49 1.25 -5.62
C GLY A 16 15.06 1.67 -5.26
N ARG A 17 14.12 0.72 -5.15
CA ARG A 17 12.75 1.02 -4.68
C ARG A 17 12.72 1.53 -3.24
N ALA A 18 13.65 1.08 -2.39
CA ALA A 18 13.75 1.50 -1.00
C ALA A 18 14.38 2.90 -0.84
N ALA A 19 15.12 3.40 -1.83
CA ALA A 19 15.86 4.66 -1.75
C ALA A 19 14.97 5.93 -1.69
N ARG A 20 13.65 5.78 -1.80
CA ARG A 20 12.68 6.89 -1.71
C ARG A 20 12.25 7.23 -0.28
N HIS A 21 12.79 6.51 0.71
CA HIS A 21 12.48 6.72 2.13
C HIS A 21 13.77 6.94 2.93
N VAL A 22 13.74 7.85 3.91
CA VAL A 22 14.91 8.15 4.76
C VAL A 22 15.44 6.92 5.49
N ASN A 23 14.55 6.05 5.95
CA ASN A 23 14.88 4.77 6.60
C ASN A 23 14.81 3.58 5.62
N GLY A 24 15.01 3.82 4.32
CA GLY A 24 14.95 2.78 3.31
C GLY A 24 16.00 1.69 3.53
N ALA A 25 15.56 0.43 3.57
CA ALA A 25 16.44 -0.73 3.72
C ALA A 25 16.04 -1.84 2.74
N ALA A 26 17.01 -2.66 2.34
CA ALA A 26 16.80 -3.85 1.51
C ALA A 26 17.47 -5.05 2.18
N ILE A 27 16.69 -6.12 2.40
CA ILE A 27 17.16 -7.36 3.04
C ILE A 27 17.23 -8.44 1.96
N LEU A 28 18.41 -9.03 1.77
CA LEU A 28 18.63 -10.10 0.80
C LEU A 28 18.81 -11.43 1.53
N TYR A 29 17.77 -12.27 1.52
CA TYR A 29 17.85 -13.63 2.05
C TYR A 29 18.57 -14.55 1.06
N ALA A 30 19.76 -15.01 1.42
CA ALA A 30 20.52 -15.96 0.63
C ALA A 30 21.49 -16.76 1.51
N ASN A 31 21.65 -18.04 1.22
CA ASN A 31 22.63 -18.90 1.90
C ASN A 31 24.06 -18.56 1.47
N THR A 32 24.25 -18.07 0.25
CA THR A 32 25.56 -17.72 -0.30
C THR A 32 25.55 -16.34 -0.95
N ARG A 33 26.65 -15.61 -0.78
CA ARG A 33 26.84 -14.30 -1.41
C ARG A 33 27.36 -14.51 -2.83
N THR A 34 26.44 -14.54 -3.79
CA THR A 34 26.77 -14.72 -5.21
C THR A 34 27.51 -13.50 -5.76
N LYS A 35 28.13 -13.63 -6.95
CA LYS A 35 28.87 -12.51 -7.56
C LYS A 35 27.92 -11.36 -7.92
N SER A 36 26.71 -11.69 -8.36
CA SER A 36 25.66 -10.69 -8.62
C SER A 36 25.23 -9.94 -7.35
N ILE A 37 25.11 -10.62 -6.20
CA ILE A 37 24.82 -9.98 -4.91
C ILE A 37 25.98 -9.08 -4.48
N GLN A 38 27.22 -9.57 -4.59
CA GLN A 38 28.42 -8.82 -4.23
C GLN A 38 28.48 -7.47 -4.97
N ARG A 39 28.38 -7.50 -6.31
CA ARG A 39 28.46 -6.30 -7.13
C ARG A 39 27.31 -5.33 -6.87
N ALA A 40 26.10 -5.85 -6.62
CA ALA A 40 24.95 -5.01 -6.30
C ALA A 40 25.13 -4.27 -4.95
N ILE A 41 25.68 -4.95 -3.93
CA ILE A 41 25.98 -4.34 -2.63
C ILE A 41 27.09 -3.29 -2.79
N GLU A 42 28.20 -3.63 -3.47
CA GLU A 42 29.31 -2.71 -3.69
C GLU A 42 28.89 -1.43 -4.41
N GLU A 43 28.09 -1.54 -5.48
CA GLU A 43 27.59 -0.36 -6.20
C GLU A 43 26.62 0.46 -5.35
N THR A 44 25.82 -0.18 -4.49
CA THR A 44 24.92 0.51 -3.57
C THR A 44 25.71 1.30 -2.52
N GLU A 45 26.72 0.67 -1.90
CA GLU A 45 27.58 1.32 -0.91
C GLU A 45 28.41 2.45 -1.53
N ARG A 46 28.97 2.24 -2.72
CA ARG A 46 29.72 3.26 -3.46
C ARG A 46 28.86 4.51 -3.73
N ARG A 47 27.58 4.32 -4.08
CA ARG A 47 26.63 5.44 -4.27
C ARG A 47 26.29 6.12 -2.95
N ARG A 48 25.99 5.33 -1.91
CA ARG A 48 25.64 5.83 -0.57
C ARG A 48 26.77 6.68 0.01
N ALA A 49 28.01 6.22 -0.07
CA ALA A 49 29.18 6.96 0.40
C ALA A 49 29.33 8.32 -0.30
N LYS A 50 29.17 8.38 -1.63
CA LYS A 50 29.19 9.63 -2.39
C LYS A 50 28.07 10.59 -1.96
N GLN A 51 26.86 10.07 -1.74
CA GLN A 51 25.71 10.87 -1.29
C GLN A 51 25.93 11.43 0.12
N ILE A 52 26.43 10.62 1.05
CA ILE A 52 26.74 11.07 2.42
C ILE A 52 27.82 12.16 2.39
N ALA A 53 28.89 11.96 1.63
CA ALA A 53 29.96 12.95 1.50
C ALA A 53 29.44 14.27 0.92
N HIS A 54 28.64 14.21 -0.15
CA HIS A 54 28.02 15.39 -0.74
C HIS A 54 27.09 16.10 0.25
N ASN A 55 26.24 15.36 0.95
CA ASN A 55 25.34 15.91 1.96
C ASN A 55 26.11 16.60 3.10
N ALA A 56 27.22 16.02 3.55
CA ALA A 56 28.06 16.62 4.58
C ALA A 56 28.70 17.93 4.10
N VAL A 57 29.25 17.95 2.88
CA VAL A 57 29.85 19.17 2.28
C VAL A 57 28.81 20.27 2.07
N CYS A 58 27.58 19.92 1.71
CA CYS A 58 26.52 20.87 1.41
C CYS A 58 25.58 21.16 2.60
N GLY A 59 25.79 20.56 3.77
CA GLY A 59 24.91 20.71 4.93
C GLY A 59 23.48 20.17 4.73
N ILE A 60 23.29 19.18 3.85
CA ILE A 60 21.97 18.63 3.50
C ILE A 60 21.58 17.54 4.50
N THR A 61 20.45 17.71 5.18
CA THR A 61 19.83 16.64 5.97
C THR A 61 18.80 15.88 5.11
N PRO A 62 18.93 14.55 4.92
CA PRO A 62 17.97 13.77 4.14
C PRO A 62 16.56 13.86 4.72
N LYS A 63 15.57 14.10 3.85
CA LYS A 63 14.14 14.12 4.20
C LYS A 63 13.35 13.29 3.20
N SER A 64 12.33 12.58 3.69
CA SER A 64 11.40 11.86 2.82
C SER A 64 10.58 12.83 1.98
N VAL A 65 10.43 12.54 0.70
CA VAL A 65 9.61 13.34 -0.21
C VAL A 65 8.13 13.12 0.14
N ARG A 66 7.43 14.18 0.58
CA ARG A 66 5.97 14.17 0.75
C ARG A 66 5.33 14.62 -0.56
N LYS A 67 4.74 13.69 -1.30
CA LYS A 67 3.92 14.00 -2.48
C LYS A 67 2.46 14.09 -2.02
N ARG A 68 1.84 15.27 -2.08
CA ARG A 68 0.39 15.40 -1.87
C ARG A 68 -0.33 14.62 -2.95
N VAL A 69 -1.15 13.66 -2.56
CA VAL A 69 -2.26 13.18 -3.39
C VAL A 69 -3.24 14.35 -3.44
N LYS A 70 -3.75 14.72 -4.62
CA LYS A 70 -4.70 15.83 -4.73
C LYS A 70 -6.02 15.36 -4.13
N ASP A 71 -6.36 15.86 -2.95
CA ASP A 71 -7.69 15.71 -2.37
C ASP A 71 -8.57 16.85 -2.90
N ILE A 72 -9.62 16.50 -3.64
CA ILE A 72 -10.68 17.42 -4.10
C ILE A 72 -11.96 16.91 -3.46
N ILE A 73 -12.17 17.16 -2.17
CA ILE A 73 -13.47 16.96 -1.53
C ILE A 73 -13.67 18.09 -0.51
N ASP A 74 -14.72 18.88 -0.73
CA ASP A 74 -15.28 19.84 0.22
C ASP A 74 -16.53 19.15 0.80
N GLY A 75 -16.58 18.96 2.12
CA GLY A 75 -17.55 18.09 2.78
C GLY A 75 -18.69 18.88 3.44
N VAL A 76 -19.93 18.49 3.14
CA VAL A 76 -21.11 18.79 3.97
C VAL A 76 -21.67 17.46 4.46
N TYR A 77 -21.67 17.26 5.77
CA TYR A 77 -22.30 16.12 6.43
C TYR A 77 -23.79 16.42 6.64
N ASP A 78 -24.66 15.48 6.32
CA ASP A 78 -26.05 15.48 6.77
C ASP A 78 -26.38 14.21 7.57
N THR A 79 -27.27 14.41 8.53
CA THR A 79 -27.59 13.56 9.68
C THR A 79 -28.83 12.70 9.42
N GLU A 80 -28.67 11.38 9.27
CA GLU A 80 -29.77 10.43 9.47
C GLU A 80 -29.26 9.13 10.15
N SER A 81 -29.16 9.13 11.47
CA SER A 81 -28.49 8.07 12.25
C SER A 81 -29.38 6.94 12.81
N ALA A 82 -30.70 6.94 12.64
CA ALA A 82 -31.55 5.92 13.30
C ALA A 82 -31.94 4.71 12.43
N ARG A 83 -31.97 4.85 11.09
CA ARG A 83 -32.40 3.77 10.16
C ARG A 83 -31.25 2.87 9.69
N GLN A 84 -30.01 3.31 9.83
CA GLN A 84 -28.82 2.57 9.38
C GLN A 84 -28.45 1.43 10.34
N GLU A 85 -28.65 1.60 11.65
CA GLU A 85 -28.21 0.64 12.68
C GLU A 85 -28.89 -0.74 12.55
N MET A 86 -30.20 -0.80 12.23
CA MET A 86 -30.89 -2.09 12.04
C MET A 86 -30.45 -2.83 10.78
N LYS A 87 -30.06 -2.13 9.70
CA LYS A 87 -29.54 -2.76 8.47
C LYS A 87 -28.11 -3.25 8.66
N ALA A 88 -27.28 -2.50 9.38
CA ALA A 88 -25.91 -2.87 9.68
C ALA A 88 -25.83 -4.18 10.47
N ALA A 89 -26.70 -4.37 11.49
CA ALA A 89 -26.73 -5.58 12.30
C ALA A 89 -27.06 -6.87 11.49
N GLN A 90 -27.99 -6.79 10.53
CA GLN A 90 -28.33 -7.92 9.66
C GLN A 90 -27.22 -8.26 8.67
N THR A 91 -26.52 -7.23 8.19
CA THR A 91 -25.45 -7.39 7.19
C THR A 91 -24.20 -7.97 7.84
N LEU A 92 -23.88 -7.55 9.08
CA LEU A 92 -22.78 -8.09 9.86
C LEU A 92 -22.94 -9.60 10.14
N ALA A 93 -24.14 -10.05 10.52
CA ALA A 93 -24.44 -11.47 10.74
C ALA A 93 -24.28 -12.29 9.46
N ALA A 94 -24.69 -11.74 8.30
CA ALA A 94 -24.50 -12.38 7.00
C ALA A 94 -23.02 -12.47 6.62
N TYR A 95 -22.20 -11.46 6.95
CA TYR A 95 -20.77 -11.46 6.66
C TYR A 95 -19.98 -12.47 7.51
N HIS A 96 -20.33 -12.65 8.80
CA HIS A 96 -19.71 -13.67 9.64
C HIS A 96 -20.06 -15.11 9.24
N ALA A 97 -21.18 -15.31 8.52
CA ALA A 97 -21.60 -16.62 8.03
C ALA A 97 -21.00 -16.99 6.65
N MET A 98 -20.23 -16.10 6.02
CA MET A 98 -19.64 -16.35 4.70
C MET A 98 -18.34 -17.16 4.80
N ASP A 99 -18.20 -18.17 3.94
CA ASP A 99 -16.94 -18.86 3.68
C ASP A 99 -15.89 -17.90 3.07
N GLU A 100 -14.60 -18.16 3.32
CA GLU A 100 -13.47 -17.30 2.92
C GLU A 100 -13.51 -16.95 1.44
N LYS A 101 -13.81 -17.96 0.62
CA LYS A 101 -13.87 -17.83 -0.83
C LYS A 101 -15.00 -16.90 -1.28
N THR A 102 -16.10 -16.90 -0.56
CA THR A 102 -17.27 -16.06 -0.83
C THR A 102 -16.99 -14.62 -0.41
N ALA A 103 -16.40 -14.41 0.76
CA ALA A 103 -15.98 -13.10 1.24
C ALA A 103 -14.97 -12.43 0.28
N LEU A 104 -13.93 -13.17 -0.15
CA LEU A 104 -12.95 -12.67 -1.13
C LEU A 104 -13.57 -12.30 -2.49
N LYS A 105 -14.55 -13.08 -2.94
CA LYS A 105 -15.27 -12.80 -4.19
C LYS A 105 -16.10 -11.52 -4.07
N GLU A 106 -16.75 -11.33 -2.94
CA GLU A 106 -17.56 -10.15 -2.67
C GLU A 106 -16.70 -8.90 -2.50
N MET A 107 -15.57 -8.97 -1.79
CA MET A 107 -14.60 -7.88 -1.70
C MET A 107 -14.12 -7.43 -3.09
N LYS A 108 -13.79 -8.38 -3.99
CA LYS A 108 -13.39 -8.07 -5.37
C LYS A 108 -14.52 -7.43 -6.18
N ARG A 109 -15.76 -7.85 -5.95
CA ARG A 109 -16.95 -7.27 -6.61
C ARG A 109 -17.14 -5.82 -6.19
N LEU A 110 -17.08 -5.55 -4.89
CA LEU A 110 -17.18 -4.21 -4.32
C LEU A 110 -16.04 -3.30 -4.80
N GLU A 111 -14.80 -3.78 -4.81
CA GLU A 111 -13.64 -3.03 -5.32
C GLU A 111 -13.82 -2.65 -6.80
N LYS A 112 -14.27 -3.59 -7.63
CA LYS A 112 -14.50 -3.32 -9.06
C LYS A 112 -15.62 -2.28 -9.28
N ALA A 113 -16.70 -2.37 -8.51
CA ALA A 113 -17.81 -1.42 -8.58
C ALA A 113 -17.37 -0.02 -8.10
N MET A 114 -16.63 0.05 -6.99
CA MET A 114 -16.08 1.30 -6.46
C MET A 114 -15.18 1.99 -7.49
N LEU A 115 -14.28 1.25 -8.14
CA LEU A 115 -13.42 1.79 -9.18
C LEU A 115 -14.19 2.24 -10.43
N ALA A 116 -15.32 1.59 -10.76
CA ALA A 116 -16.17 2.01 -11.86
C ALA A 116 -16.87 3.34 -11.53
N CYS A 117 -17.48 3.46 -10.35
CA CYS A 117 -18.09 4.70 -9.88
C CYS A 117 -17.07 5.85 -9.81
N ALA A 118 -15.85 5.59 -9.29
CA ALA A 118 -14.78 6.59 -9.26
C ALA A 118 -14.35 7.06 -10.66
N LYS A 119 -14.33 6.17 -11.65
CA LYS A 119 -14.07 6.54 -13.06
C LYS A 119 -15.20 7.37 -13.67
N ASN A 120 -16.43 7.12 -13.24
CA ASN A 120 -17.62 7.85 -13.68
C ASN A 120 -17.85 9.15 -12.89
N LEU A 121 -16.92 9.52 -11.99
CA LEU A 121 -17.02 10.68 -11.10
C LEU A 121 -18.19 10.59 -10.08
N GLU A 122 -18.72 9.39 -9.84
CA GLU A 122 -19.77 9.10 -8.86
C GLU A 122 -19.13 8.84 -7.48
N PHE A 123 -18.54 9.89 -6.89
CA PHE A 123 -17.72 9.74 -5.69
C PHE A 123 -18.50 9.32 -4.44
N GLU A 124 -19.76 9.71 -4.31
CA GLU A 124 -20.62 9.30 -3.20
C GLU A 124 -20.89 7.79 -3.22
N GLN A 125 -21.21 7.24 -4.40
CA GLN A 125 -21.42 5.81 -4.57
C GLN A 125 -20.12 5.03 -4.37
N ALA A 126 -19.00 5.57 -4.85
CA ALA A 126 -17.68 4.98 -4.59
C ALA A 126 -17.35 4.98 -3.08
N ALA A 127 -17.67 6.05 -2.34
CA ALA A 127 -17.47 6.12 -0.91
C ALA A 127 -18.33 5.09 -0.16
N ALA A 128 -19.61 4.97 -0.51
CA ALA A 128 -20.49 3.95 0.09
C ALA A 128 -19.97 2.52 -0.14
N LEU A 129 -19.48 2.21 -1.35
CA LEU A 129 -18.89 0.90 -1.67
C LEU A 129 -17.56 0.65 -0.94
N ARG A 130 -16.76 1.70 -0.72
CA ARG A 130 -15.53 1.62 0.08
C ARG A 130 -15.86 1.27 1.52
N ASP A 131 -16.87 1.91 2.10
CA ASP A 131 -17.24 1.73 3.50
C ASP A 131 -17.83 0.32 3.72
N GLN A 132 -18.66 -0.17 2.81
CA GLN A 132 -19.10 -1.58 2.80
C GLN A 132 -17.92 -2.58 2.71
N MET A 133 -16.91 -2.27 1.89
CA MET A 133 -15.71 -3.10 1.81
C MET A 133 -14.88 -3.03 3.12
N LYS A 134 -14.85 -1.88 3.80
CA LYS A 134 -14.17 -1.68 5.10
C LYS A 134 -14.87 -2.52 6.18
N GLU A 135 -16.19 -2.47 6.26
CA GLU A 135 -17.00 -3.29 7.16
C GLU A 135 -16.79 -4.80 6.93
N LEU A 136 -16.82 -5.26 5.68
CA LEU A 136 -16.60 -6.66 5.33
C LEU A 136 -15.19 -7.13 5.71
N LYS A 137 -14.16 -6.28 5.51
CA LYS A 137 -12.78 -6.58 5.93
C LYS A 137 -12.63 -6.63 7.45
N GLN A 138 -13.28 -5.72 8.16
CA GLN A 138 -13.26 -5.70 9.62
C GLN A 138 -13.96 -6.92 10.21
N ALA A 139 -15.13 -7.30 9.67
CA ALA A 139 -15.88 -8.48 10.11
C ALA A 139 -15.11 -9.79 9.90
N TYR A 140 -14.36 -9.89 8.80
CA TYR A 140 -13.65 -11.14 8.45
C TYR A 140 -12.23 -11.23 9.02
N TYR A 141 -11.45 -10.14 9.00
CA TYR A 141 -10.04 -10.15 9.41
C TYR A 141 -9.80 -9.53 10.79
N GLY A 142 -10.77 -8.86 11.40
CA GLY A 142 -10.62 -8.20 12.71
C GLY A 142 -9.59 -7.06 12.73
N VAL A 143 -9.17 -6.55 11.57
CA VAL A 143 -8.18 -5.47 11.46
C VAL A 143 -8.91 -4.13 11.46
N GLU A 144 -8.71 -3.32 12.49
CA GLU A 144 -9.09 -1.90 12.45
C GLU A 144 -8.20 -1.18 11.42
N LEU A 145 -8.80 -0.82 10.28
CA LEU A 145 -8.16 0.03 9.30
C LEU A 145 -8.23 1.47 9.80
N HIS A 146 -7.19 1.92 10.51
CA HIS A 146 -6.94 3.34 10.74
C HIS A 146 -6.71 4.02 9.38
N ASP A 147 -7.49 5.09 9.14
CA ASP A 147 -7.43 5.92 7.94
C ASP A 147 -6.09 6.67 7.80
#